data_AF-A0AAW6YHC0-F1
#
_entry.id   AF-A0AAW6YHC0-F1
#
_cell.length_a   1.000
_cell.length_b   1.000
_cell.length_c   1.000
_cell.angle_alpha   90.00
_cell.angle_beta   90.00
_cell.angle_gamma   90.00
#
_symmetry.space_group_name_H-M   'P 1'
#
loop_
_entity.id
_entity.type
_entity.pdbx_description
1 polymer ?
#
loop_
_entity_poly.entity_id
_entity_poly.type
_entity_poly.pdbx_seq_one_letter_code
_entity_poly.pdbx_strand_id
1 'polypeptide(L)' 'KVEYTATQALAGMHPGRTATISLDGQVVGFVGQVHPVVAKAYNIPETYVAEVSLTAVEQAIQPAKPFVEVTKFPAV' A
#
# COMPACT_ATOMS: atom_id res chain seq x y z
N LYS A 1 4.22 5.81 -9.38
CA LYS A 1 3.45 6.77 -8.55
C LYS A 1 2.46 5.97 -7.69
N VAL A 2 2.40 6.20 -6.38
CA VAL A 2 1.45 5.50 -5.50
C VAL A 2 0.20 6.37 -5.28
N GLU A 3 -0.98 5.77 -5.38
CA GLU A 3 -2.28 6.42 -5.20
C GLU A 3 -3.19 5.58 -4.29
N TYR A 4 -4.03 6.26 -3.51
CA TYR A 4 -4.99 5.63 -2.60
C TYR A 4 -6.40 6.10 -2.94
N THR A 5 -7.31 5.14 -3.16
CA THR A 5 -8.70 5.43 -3.54
C THR A 5 -9.65 4.77 -2.56
N ALA A 6 -10.53 5.55 -1.93
CA ALA A 6 -11.54 5.01 -1.03
C ALA A 6 -12.41 3.96 -1.72
N THR A 7 -12.66 2.83 -1.07
CA THR A 7 -13.42 1.72 -1.65
C THR A 7 -14.40 1.13 -0.65
N GLN A 8 -15.56 0.74 -1.15
CA GLN A 8 -16.61 0.04 -0.40
C GLN A 8 -16.78 -1.41 -0.89
N ALA A 9 -15.97 -1.85 -1.86
CA ALA A 9 -16.16 -3.12 -2.54
C ALA A 9 -15.56 -4.33 -1.80
N LEU A 10 -14.75 -4.10 -0.77
CA LEU A 10 -14.07 -5.17 -0.02
C LEU A 10 -14.96 -5.74 1.07
N ALA A 11 -15.44 -6.97 0.86
CA ALA A 11 -16.23 -7.69 1.84
C ALA A 11 -15.43 -7.90 3.14
N GLY A 12 -16.09 -7.69 4.28
CA GLY A 12 -15.46 -7.82 5.61
C GLY A 12 -14.61 -6.62 6.03
N MET A 13 -14.49 -5.59 5.19
CA MET A 13 -13.83 -4.33 5.51
C MET A 13 -14.85 -3.21 5.76
N HIS A 14 -14.45 -2.18 6.51
CA HIS A 14 -15.30 -1.05 6.82
C HIS A 14 -15.48 -0.15 5.59
N PRO A 15 -16.70 0.10 5.09
CA PRO A 15 -16.92 0.80 3.81
C PRO A 15 -16.43 2.25 3.81
N GLY A 16 -16.55 2.95 4.94
CA GLY A 16 -16.06 4.33 5.07
C GLY A 16 -14.60 4.47 5.50
N ARG A 17 -13.88 3.36 5.75
CA ARG A 17 -12.52 3.38 6.34
C ARG A 17 -11.60 2.37 5.65
N THR A 18 -11.74 2.26 4.33
CA THR A 18 -10.95 1.34 3.49
C THR A 18 -10.59 2.02 2.17
N ALA A 19 -9.36 1.80 1.71
CA ALA A 19 -8.86 2.29 0.43
C ALA A 19 -8.07 1.21 -0.32
N THR A 20 -8.20 1.19 -1.64
CA THR A 20 -7.29 0.44 -2.52
C THR A 20 -5.98 1.17 -2.68
N ILE A 21 -4.87 0.44 -2.75
CA ILE A 21 -3.53 0.93 -3.02
C ILE A 21 -3.24 0.66 -4.50
N SER A 22 -2.91 1.69 -5.26
CA SER A 22 -2.53 1.57 -6.66
C SER A 22 -1.10 2.07 -6.89
N LEU A 23 -0.36 1.36 -7.73
CA LEU A 23 0.96 1.74 -8.21
C LEU A 23 0.90 1.89 -9.73
N ASP A 24 1.19 3.10 -10.21
CA ASP A 24 1.18 3.43 -11.64
C ASP A 24 -0.13 3.04 -12.34
N GLY A 25 -1.26 3.24 -11.65
CA GLY A 25 -2.61 2.95 -12.14
C GLY A 25 -3.06 1.50 -11.94
N GLN A 26 -2.19 0.59 -11.49
CA GLN A 26 -2.53 -0.79 -11.19
C GLN A 26 -2.80 -0.97 -9.68
N VAL A 27 -3.94 -1.57 -9.33
CA VAL A 27 -4.22 -1.92 -7.92
C VAL A 27 -3.23 -3.01 -7.47
N VAL A 28 -2.47 -2.71 -6.43
CA VAL A 28 -1.46 -3.61 -5.84
C VAL A 28 -1.86 -4.11 -4.45
N GLY A 29 -2.98 -3.63 -3.90
CA GLY A 29 -3.41 -4.03 -2.56
C GLY A 29 -4.51 -3.14 -1.99
N PHE A 30 -4.70 -3.21 -0.67
CA PHE A 30 -5.62 -2.36 0.06
C PHE A 30 -5.15 -2.10 1.50
N VAL A 31 -5.72 -1.08 2.13
CA VAL A 31 -5.57 -0.79 3.55
C VAL A 31 -6.90 -0.33 4.11
N GLY A 32 -7.27 -0.82 5.29
CA GLY A 32 -8.50 -0.38 5.93
C GLY A 32 -8.77 -1.00 7.28
N GLN A 33 -9.88 -0.59 7.88
CA GLN A 33 -10.39 -1.17 9.11
C GLN A 33 -11.21 -2.44 8.82
N VAL A 34 -11.04 -3.48 9.62
CA VAL A 34 -11.92 -4.65 9.60
C VAL A 34 -13.35 -4.21 9.99
N HIS A 35 -14.37 -4.73 9.29
CA HIS A 35 -15.75 -4.38 9.56
C HIS A 35 -16.12 -4.71 11.03
N PRO A 36 -16.82 -3.84 11.78
CA PRO A 36 -17.09 -4.05 13.21
C PRO A 36 -17.79 -5.37 13.52
N VAL A 37 -18.69 -5.82 12.63
CA VAL A 37 -19.35 -7.13 12.73
C VAL A 37 -18.35 -8.28 12.63
N VAL A 38 -17.37 -8.19 11.73
CA VAL A 38 -16.31 -9.20 11.56
C VAL A 38 -15.37 -9.15 12.76
N ALA A 39 -14.91 -7.96 13.18
CA ALA A 39 -14.06 -7.81 14.35
C ALA A 39 -14.69 -8.42 15.62
N LYS A 40 -16.00 -8.21 15.81
CA LYS A 40 -16.75 -8.83 16.91
C LYS A 40 -16.83 -10.35 16.79
N ALA A 41 -17.06 -10.88 15.58
CA ALA A 41 -17.13 -12.32 15.33
C ALA A 41 -15.80 -13.03 15.65
N TYR A 42 -14.67 -12.38 15.37
CA TYR A 42 -13.33 -12.89 15.68
C TYR A 42 -12.83 -12.51 17.08
N ASN A 43 -13.65 -11.82 17.89
CA ASN A 43 -13.29 -11.33 19.22
C ASN A 43 -11.98 -10.52 19.24
N ILE A 44 -11.78 -9.68 18.22
CA ILE A 44 -10.65 -8.77 18.10
C ILE A 44 -11.10 -7.32 18.34
N PRO A 45 -10.22 -6.45 18.87
CA PRO A 45 -10.52 -5.02 19.00
C PRO A 45 -10.62 -4.35 17.63
N GLU A 46 -10.86 -3.03 17.61
CA GLU A 46 -10.71 -2.24 16.39
C GLU A 46 -9.34 -2.51 15.76
N THR A 47 -9.35 -3.11 14.58
CA THR A 47 -8.15 -3.64 13.91
C THR A 47 -8.09 -3.11 12.49
N TYR A 48 -6.89 -2.73 12.08
CA TYR A 48 -6.59 -2.31 10.71
C TYR A 48 -5.72 -3.36 10.06
N VAL A 49 -5.98 -3.62 8.79
CA VAL A 49 -5.24 -4.55 7.97
C VAL A 49 -4.81 -3.88 6.69
N ALA A 50 -3.68 -4.32 6.17
CA ALA A 50 -3.21 -3.97 4.84
C ALA A 50 -2.75 -5.24 4.14
N GLU A 51 -3.08 -5.34 2.86
CA GLU A 51 -2.59 -6.38 1.98
C GLU A 51 -1.89 -5.70 0.81
N VAL A 52 -0.73 -6.23 0.44
CA VAL A 52 0.05 -5.76 -0.71
C VAL A 52 0.59 -6.96 -1.45
N SER A 53 0.42 -6.97 -2.77
CA SER A 53 0.98 -8.00 -3.65
C SER A 53 2.50 -7.91 -3.66
N LEU A 54 3.16 -8.94 -3.13
CA LEU A 54 4.61 -9.02 -3.14
C LEU A 54 5.16 -9.05 -4.58
N THR A 55 4.52 -9.80 -5.48
CA THR A 55 4.91 -9.86 -6.90
C THR A 55 4.87 -8.48 -7.56
N ALA A 56 3.83 -7.69 -7.30
CA ALA A 56 3.75 -6.33 -7.85
C ALA A 56 4.83 -5.42 -7.28
N VAL A 57 5.18 -5.58 -5.99
CA VAL A 57 6.29 -4.86 -5.37
C VAL A 57 7.62 -5.25 -6.00
N GLU A 58 7.89 -6.53 -6.17
CA GLU A 58 9.12 -7.05 -6.80
C GLU A 58 9.31 -6.51 -8.22
N GLN A 59 8.23 -6.49 -9.01
CA GLN A 59 8.25 -5.93 -10.37
C GLN A 59 8.51 -4.42 -10.39
N ALA A 60 8.16 -3.71 -9.31
CA ALA A 60 8.37 -2.28 -9.17
C ALA A 60 9.73 -1.90 -8.58
N ILE A 61 10.54 -2.88 -8.14
CA ILE A 61 11.87 -2.63 -7.58
C ILE A 61 12.73 -1.98 -8.67
N GLN A 62 13.15 -0.74 -8.42
CA GLN A 62 14.14 -0.08 -9.25
C GLN A 62 15.54 -0.61 -8.93
N PRO A 63 16.42 -0.75 -9.94
CA PRO A 63 17.81 -1.11 -9.68
C PRO A 63 18.43 -0.11 -8.70
N ALA A 64 19.34 -0.61 -7.85
CA ALA A 64 20.10 0.24 -6.95
C ALA A 64 20.73 1.37 -7.75
N LYS A 65 20.62 2.61 -7.24
CA LYS A 65 21.27 3.75 -7.89
C LYS A 65 22.75 3.43 -8.04
N PRO A 66 23.33 3.56 -9.24
CA PRO A 66 24.74 3.33 -9.42
C PRO A 66 25.50 4.29 -8.52
N PHE A 67 26.61 3.81 -7.97
CA PHE A 67 27.55 4.69 -7.28
C PHE A 67 28.02 5.75 -8.28
N VAL A 68 27.83 7.02 -7.92
CA VAL A 68 28.34 8.16 -8.67
C VAL A 68 29.47 8.75 -7.84
N GLU A 69 30.67 8.83 -8.41
CA GLU A 69 31.80 9.46 -7.74
C GLU A 69 31.45 10.92 -7.41
N VAL A 70 31.71 11.31 -6.17
CA VAL A 70 31.56 12.71 -5.75
C VAL A 70 32.66 13.52 -6.42
N THR A 71 32.28 14.54 -7.18
CA THR A 71 33.22 15.40 -7.88
C THR A 71 34.14 16.10 -6.87
N LYS A 72 35.46 15.90 -7.00
CA LYS A 72 36.45 16.60 -6.16
C LYS A 72 36.61 18.08 -6.53
N PHE A 73 35.98 18.53 -7.60
CA PHE A 73 36.07 19.89 -8.12
C PHE A 73 34.76 20.65 -7.88
N PRO A 74 34.82 21.96 -7.60
CA PRO A 74 33.63 22.79 -7.46
C PRO A 74 32.88 22.94 -8.78
N ALA A 75 31.55 23.12 -8.69
CA ALA A 75 30.74 23.49 -9.84
C ALA A 75 31.12 24.90 -10.32
N VAL A 76 31.28 25.06 -11.64
CA VAL A 76 31.57 26.35 -12.30
C VAL A 76 30.29 27.15 -12.48
#